data_AF-A0A354HRH0-F1
#
_entry.id   AF-A0A354HRH0-F1
#
_cell.length_a   1.000
_cell.length_b   1.000
_cell.length_c   1.000
_cell.angle_alpha   90.00
_cell.angle_beta   90.00
_cell.angle_gamma   90.00
#
_symmetry.space_group_name_H-M   'P 1'
#
loop_
_entity.id
_entity.type
_entity.pdbx_description
1 polymer ?
#
loop_
_entity_poly.entity_id
_entity_poly.type
_entity_poly.pdbx_seq_one_letter_code
_entity_poly.pdbx_strand_id
1 'polypeptide(L)'
;VNGINLSTVNGAVRASKVTGADVSASTVNGSISLEGGLEHVEARTTNGSISLFNMAEDSRISLKTVNGRIKVQLPAREDIGFAVDARATSGNVRLEHSVLTDKFSVQRFGAGRKIEGTTANWDYA
;
A
#
# COMPACT_ATOMS: atom_id res chain seq x y z
N VAL A 1 -15.00 5.43 14.70
CA VAL A 1 -14.58 4.75 13.45
C VAL A 1 -14.73 5.75 12.31
N ASN A 2 -13.65 6.41 11.92
CA ASN A 2 -13.64 7.29 10.73
C ASN A 2 -13.03 6.50 9.57
N GLY A 3 -13.87 5.77 8.85
CA GLY A 3 -13.46 5.05 7.64
C GLY A 3 -13.74 5.89 6.40
N ILE A 4 -12.75 5.98 5.51
CA ILE A 4 -12.85 6.65 4.22
C ILE A 4 -12.92 5.58 3.13
N ASN A 5 -14.02 5.58 2.37
CA ASN A 5 -14.19 4.67 1.23
C ASN A 5 -14.28 5.47 -0.08
N LEU A 6 -13.36 5.18 -0.99
CA LEU A 6 -13.27 5.84 -2.29
C LEU A 6 -13.33 4.79 -3.39
N SER A 7 -14.27 4.94 -4.33
CA SER A 7 -14.37 4.03 -5.46
C SER A 7 -14.71 4.76 -6.76
N THR A 8 -14.18 4.25 -7.86
CA THR A 8 -14.58 4.64 -9.21
C THR A 8 -14.44 3.45 -10.16
N VAL A 9 -15.00 3.53 -11.36
CA VAL A 9 -14.75 2.55 -12.42
C VAL A 9 -13.62 3.03 -13.33
N ASN A 10 -13.67 4.30 -13.72
CA ASN A 10 -12.66 4.92 -14.58
C ASN A 10 -12.14 6.19 -13.90
N GLY A 11 -10.82 6.36 -13.89
CA GLY A 11 -10.17 7.56 -13.38
C GLY A 11 -9.41 7.34 -12.08
N ALA A 12 -8.77 8.42 -11.63
CA ALA A 12 -7.85 8.39 -10.50
C ALA A 12 -8.58 8.54 -9.17
N VAL A 13 -8.13 7.78 -8.17
CA VAL A 13 -8.53 7.94 -6.77
C VAL A 13 -7.34 8.52 -6.01
N ARG A 14 -7.57 9.57 -5.23
CA ARG A 14 -6.53 10.22 -4.43
C ARG A 14 -7.02 10.47 -3.02
N ALA A 15 -6.21 10.09 -2.04
CA ALA A 15 -6.36 10.49 -0.65
C ALA A 15 -5.03 11.12 -0.19
N SER A 16 -5.10 12.34 0.33
CA SER A 16 -3.93 13.13 0.70
C SER A 16 -4.15 13.85 2.02
N LYS A 17 -3.13 13.90 2.88
CA LYS A 17 -3.17 14.58 4.18
C LYS A 17 -4.29 14.07 5.09
N VAL A 18 -4.61 12.78 4.96
CA VAL A 18 -5.53 12.07 5.85
C VAL A 18 -4.76 11.67 7.11
N THR A 19 -5.42 11.63 8.27
CA THR A 19 -4.83 11.32 9.58
C THR A 19 -5.77 10.43 10.40
N GLY A 20 -5.25 9.38 11.07
CA GLY A 20 -6.01 8.52 11.97
C GLY A 20 -7.22 7.82 11.34
N ALA A 21 -7.15 7.44 10.06
CA ALA A 21 -8.28 6.88 9.33
C ALA A 21 -7.97 5.55 8.64
N ASP A 22 -8.98 4.68 8.61
CA ASP A 22 -9.03 3.51 7.75
C ASP A 22 -9.38 3.94 6.32
N VAL A 23 -8.52 3.66 5.35
CA VAL A 23 -8.72 4.04 3.94
C VAL A 23 -8.91 2.80 3.09
N SER A 24 -10.07 2.70 2.45
CA SER A 24 -10.36 1.75 1.38
C SER A 24 -10.51 2.48 0.05
N ALA A 25 -9.64 2.19 -0.91
CA ALA A 25 -9.62 2.83 -2.22
C ALA A 25 -9.69 1.79 -3.35
N SER A 26 -10.57 1.98 -4.31
CA SER A 26 -10.71 1.06 -5.44
C SER A 26 -10.98 1.74 -6.78
N THR A 27 -10.41 1.18 -7.86
CA THR A 27 -10.73 1.58 -9.23
C THR A 27 -10.59 0.43 -10.21
N VAL A 28 -11.44 0.34 -11.25
CA VAL A 28 -11.26 -0.71 -12.28
C VAL A 28 -10.16 -0.29 -13.26
N ASN A 29 -10.25 0.91 -13.83
CA ASN A 29 -9.27 1.47 -14.76
C ASN A 29 -8.79 2.83 -14.26
N GLY A 30 -7.64 2.87 -13.59
CA GLY A 30 -7.12 4.13 -13.08
C GLY A 30 -6.01 3.97 -12.04
N SER A 31 -5.47 5.11 -11.62
CA SER A 31 -4.41 5.15 -10.60
C SER A 31 -4.98 5.45 -9.22
N ILE A 32 -4.44 4.79 -8.20
CA ILE A 32 -4.70 5.11 -6.79
C ILE A 32 -3.43 5.73 -6.21
N SER A 33 -3.58 6.87 -5.53
CA SER A 33 -2.47 7.55 -4.84
C SER A 33 -2.89 7.87 -3.41
N LEU A 34 -2.12 7.41 -2.43
CA LEU A 34 -2.43 7.55 -1.01
C LEU A 34 -1.21 8.10 -0.26
N GLU A 35 -1.45 9.09 0.60
CA GLU A 35 -0.46 9.64 1.55
C GLU A 35 -1.14 10.16 2.83
N GLY A 36 -0.42 10.13 3.96
CA GLY A 36 -0.89 10.64 5.25
C GLY A 36 -0.60 9.72 6.46
N GLY A 37 -1.21 10.05 7.60
CA GLY A 37 -1.32 9.15 8.76
C GLY A 37 -2.49 8.20 8.55
N LEU A 38 -2.23 7.03 7.97
CA LEU A 38 -3.27 6.06 7.64
C LEU A 38 -3.02 4.81 8.47
N GLU A 39 -3.90 4.49 9.42
CA GLU A 39 -3.74 3.32 10.29
C GLU A 39 -3.94 2.01 9.52
N HIS A 40 -4.93 1.97 8.63
CA HIS A 40 -5.22 0.85 7.76
C HIS A 40 -5.42 1.31 6.31
N VAL A 41 -4.70 0.70 5.38
CA VAL A 41 -4.81 0.97 3.95
C VAL A 41 -5.18 -0.30 3.19
N GLU A 42 -6.32 -0.27 2.51
CA GLU A 42 -6.66 -1.22 1.46
C GLU A 42 -6.80 -0.50 0.12
N ALA A 43 -5.95 -0.84 -0.85
CA ALA A 43 -6.04 -0.28 -2.21
C ALA A 43 -6.10 -1.37 -3.27
N ARG A 44 -7.09 -1.29 -4.18
CA ARG A 44 -7.30 -2.33 -5.20
C ARG A 44 -7.57 -1.74 -6.59
N THR A 45 -6.91 -2.28 -7.60
CA THR A 45 -7.25 -1.94 -8.99
C THR A 45 -7.12 -3.11 -9.97
N THR A 46 -7.96 -3.14 -11.01
CA THR A 46 -7.83 -4.17 -12.06
C THR A 46 -6.77 -3.76 -13.08
N ASN A 47 -6.88 -2.59 -13.68
CA ASN A 47 -5.95 -2.07 -14.69
C ASN A 47 -5.45 -0.70 -14.26
N GLY A 48 -4.33 -0.65 -13.56
CA GLY A 48 -3.98 0.57 -12.86
C GLY A 48 -2.69 0.51 -12.07
N SER A 49 -2.25 1.68 -11.61
CA SER A 49 -1.10 1.80 -10.72
C SER A 49 -1.54 2.22 -9.32
N ILE A 50 -0.91 1.66 -8.30
CA ILE A 50 -1.10 2.07 -6.91
C ILE A 50 0.20 2.69 -6.43
N SER A 51 0.12 3.88 -5.85
CA SER A 51 1.24 4.58 -5.23
C SER A 51 0.93 4.92 -3.77
N LEU A 52 1.83 4.55 -2.87
CA LEU A 52 1.76 4.87 -1.44
C LEU A 52 3.08 5.52 -1.02
N PHE A 53 3.01 6.70 -0.41
CA PHE A 53 4.19 7.45 0.01
C PHE A 53 3.85 8.38 1.18
N ASN A 54 4.89 8.92 1.83
CA ASN A 54 4.76 9.94 2.88
C ASN A 54 3.80 9.54 4.02
N MET A 55 3.96 8.30 4.49
CA MET A 55 3.21 7.77 5.63
C MET A 55 3.70 8.42 6.93
N ALA A 56 2.77 8.78 7.82
CA ALA A 56 3.11 9.52 9.04
C ALA A 56 2.79 8.79 10.35
N GLU A 57 2.11 7.64 10.28
CA GLU A 57 1.63 6.85 11.42
C GLU A 57 1.88 5.36 11.14
N ASP A 58 1.75 4.55 12.20
CA ASP A 58 1.75 3.09 12.10
C ASP A 58 0.69 2.65 11.09
N SER A 59 1.06 1.79 10.14
CA SER A 59 0.14 1.41 9.07
C SER A 59 0.17 -0.06 8.68
N ARG A 60 -1.03 -0.66 8.66
CA ARG A 60 -1.28 -1.93 7.99
C ARG A 60 -1.69 -1.69 6.55
N ILE A 61 -0.87 -2.13 5.61
CA ILE A 61 -0.96 -1.78 4.19
C ILE A 61 -1.21 -3.03 3.35
N SER A 62 -2.31 -3.04 2.60
CA SER A 62 -2.71 -4.10 1.66
C SER A 62 -2.99 -3.51 0.28
N LEU A 63 -2.11 -3.77 -0.70
CA LEU A 63 -2.18 -3.18 -2.04
C LEU A 63 -2.27 -4.29 -3.09
N LYS A 64 -3.28 -4.25 -3.96
CA LYS A 64 -3.51 -5.30 -4.96
C LYS A 64 -3.81 -4.74 -6.33
N THR A 65 -3.11 -5.23 -7.36
CA THR A 65 -3.47 -4.97 -8.75
C THR A 65 -3.48 -6.23 -9.61
N VAL A 66 -4.37 -6.30 -10.59
CA VAL A 66 -4.35 -7.41 -11.58
C VAL A 66 -3.32 -7.10 -12.66
N ASN A 67 -3.48 -6.02 -13.42
CA ASN A 67 -2.58 -5.57 -14.48
C ASN A 67 -2.06 -4.18 -14.13
N GLY A 68 -0.81 -4.10 -13.66
CA GLY A 68 -0.40 -2.84 -13.07
C GLY A 68 0.95 -2.79 -12.40
N ARG A 69 1.20 -1.65 -11.77
CA ARG A 69 2.39 -1.42 -10.97
C ARG A 69 2.00 -0.92 -9.59
N ILE A 70 2.63 -1.49 -8.58
CA ILE A 70 2.55 -0.97 -7.22
C ILE A 70 3.90 -0.33 -6.89
N LYS A 71 3.88 0.93 -6.48
CA LYS A 71 5.04 1.63 -5.92
C LYS A 71 4.72 2.00 -4.48
N VAL A 72 5.58 1.60 -3.56
CA VAL A 72 5.51 1.98 -2.15
C VAL A 72 6.83 2.61 -1.77
N GLN A 73 6.77 3.76 -1.11
CA GLN A 73 7.93 4.43 -0.52
C GLN A 73 7.65 4.64 0.95
N LEU A 74 8.33 3.89 1.81
CA LEU A 74 8.19 4.01 3.26
C LEU A 74 9.23 5.00 3.80
N PRO A 75 8.87 5.86 4.77
CA PRO A 75 9.83 6.71 5.45
C PRO A 75 10.80 5.86 6.28
N ALA A 76 12.06 6.30 6.34
CA ALA A 76 13.07 5.72 7.22
C ALA A 76 12.92 6.29 8.64
N ARG A 77 11.92 5.79 9.36
CA ARG A 77 11.56 6.23 10.71
C ARG A 77 11.45 5.02 11.65
N GLU A 78 12.01 5.15 12.85
CA GLU A 78 11.97 4.10 13.88
C GLU A 78 10.80 4.27 14.86
N ASP A 79 10.14 5.43 14.84
CA ASP A 79 9.02 5.78 15.70
C ASP A 79 7.66 5.36 15.13
N ILE A 80 7.63 4.88 13.87
CA ILE A 80 6.43 4.34 13.22
C ILE A 80 6.71 2.99 12.57
N GLY A 81 5.73 2.10 12.62
CA GLY A 81 5.81 0.74 12.10
C GLY A 81 4.96 0.50 10.88
N PHE A 82 5.34 -0.49 10.07
CA PHE A 82 4.58 -0.88 8.88
C PHE A 82 4.43 -2.39 8.78
N ALA A 83 3.24 -2.84 8.39
CA ALA A 83 3.03 -4.17 7.83
C ALA A 83 2.53 -4.04 6.40
N VAL A 84 3.32 -4.50 5.42
CA VAL A 84 3.02 -4.37 4.00
C VAL A 84 2.74 -5.74 3.39
N ASP A 85 1.62 -5.86 2.68
CA ASP A 85 1.36 -6.92 1.68
C ASP A 85 0.98 -6.23 0.35
N ALA A 86 1.89 -6.30 -0.62
CA ALA A 86 1.70 -5.71 -1.93
C ALA A 86 1.80 -6.78 -3.03
N ARG A 87 0.76 -6.89 -3.86
CA ARG A 87 0.66 -7.94 -4.89
C ARG A 87 0.19 -7.39 -6.25
N ALA A 88 0.96 -7.68 -7.30
CA ALA A 88 0.56 -7.51 -8.69
C ALA A 88 0.44 -8.89 -9.36
N THR A 89 -0.71 -9.21 -9.96
CA THR A 89 -0.91 -10.50 -10.65
C THR A 89 -0.16 -10.58 -11.97
N SER A 90 -0.16 -9.50 -12.73
CA SER A 90 0.58 -9.30 -13.97
C SER A 90 1.16 -7.89 -13.94
N GLY A 91 2.46 -7.80 -13.66
CA GLY A 91 3.14 -6.52 -13.49
C GLY A 91 4.19 -6.53 -12.39
N ASN A 92 4.44 -5.36 -11.80
CA ASN A 92 5.57 -5.18 -10.89
C ASN A 92 5.14 -4.57 -9.56
N VAL A 93 5.83 -4.98 -8.50
CA VAL A 93 5.76 -4.37 -7.17
C VAL A 93 7.15 -3.85 -6.85
N ARG A 94 7.25 -2.55 -6.59
CA ARG A 94 8.48 -1.86 -6.15
C ARG A 94 8.24 -1.27 -4.77
N LEU A 95 9.12 -1.61 -3.84
CA LEU A 95 9.10 -1.15 -2.46
C LEU A 95 10.44 -0.46 -2.20
N GLU A 96 10.41 0.85 -2.01
CA GLU A 96 11.56 1.72 -1.67
C GLU A 96 11.56 1.94 -0.17
N HIS A 97 12.62 1.48 0.48
CA HIS A 97 12.47 1.00 1.83
C HIS A 97 13.81 0.72 2.56
N SER A 98 13.92 1.04 3.86
CA SER A 98 15.07 0.69 4.72
C SER A 98 14.77 0.14 6.15
N VAL A 99 13.51 0.22 6.63
CA VAL A 99 12.98 -0.19 7.97
C VAL A 99 12.31 -1.60 8.18
N LEU A 100 11.51 -2.18 7.27
CA LEU A 100 11.13 -3.59 7.08
C LEU A 100 12.34 -4.52 7.08
N THR A 101 12.53 -5.16 8.22
CA THR A 101 13.57 -6.17 8.48
C THR A 101 12.95 -7.54 8.73
N ASP A 102 11.67 -7.57 9.10
CA ASP A 102 11.01 -8.75 9.64
C ASP A 102 10.01 -9.29 8.64
N LYS A 103 9.88 -10.62 8.58
CA LYS A 103 8.95 -11.32 7.65
C LYS A 103 9.05 -10.84 6.20
N PHE A 104 10.20 -10.28 5.81
CA PHE A 104 10.39 -9.68 4.49
C PHE A 104 10.56 -10.79 3.47
N SER A 105 9.72 -10.76 2.43
CA SER A 105 9.76 -11.74 1.35
C SER A 105 9.37 -11.10 0.04
N VAL A 106 10.05 -11.54 -1.02
CA VAL A 106 9.77 -11.17 -2.39
C VAL A 106 9.50 -12.45 -3.16
N GLN A 107 8.27 -12.59 -3.65
CA GLN A 107 7.85 -13.77 -4.41
C GLN A 107 7.50 -13.35 -5.84
N ARG A 108 7.97 -14.10 -6.83
CA ARG A 108 7.55 -13.95 -8.23
C ARG A 108 6.69 -15.15 -8.60
N PHE A 109 5.64 -14.92 -9.38
CA PHE A 109 4.75 -15.98 -9.85
C PHE A 109 4.22 -15.62 -11.24
N GLY A 110 4.60 -16.39 -12.26
CA GLY A 110 4.32 -16.04 -13.66
C GLY A 110 4.80 -14.62 -13.99
N ALA A 111 3.90 -13.79 -14.52
CA ALA A 111 4.14 -12.38 -14.80
C ALA A 111 3.97 -11.45 -13.58
N GLY A 112 3.64 -12.01 -12.41
CA GLY A 112 3.30 -11.29 -11.19
C GLY A 112 4.41 -11.25 -10.15
N ARG A 113 4.19 -10.40 -9.16
CA ARG A 113 5.10 -10.21 -8.02
C ARG A 113 4.28 -9.94 -6.75
N LYS A 114 4.71 -10.53 -5.64
CA LYS A 114 4.27 -10.20 -4.29
C LYS A 114 5.48 -9.75 -3.48
N ILE A 115 5.32 -8.70 -2.69
CA ILE A 115 6.27 -8.30 -1.67
C ILE A 115 5.49 -8.18 -0.37
N GLU A 116 6.01 -8.80 0.68
CA GLU A 116 5.49 -8.68 2.03
C GLU A 116 6.63 -8.39 3.00
N GLY A 117 6.33 -7.74 4.11
CA GLY A 117 7.31 -7.46 5.16
C GLY A 117 6.73 -6.60 6.27
N THR A 118 7.38 -6.63 7.42
CA THR A 118 7.06 -5.83 8.60
C THR A 118 8.31 -5.11 9.11
N THR A 119 8.14 -3.93 9.70
CA THR A 119 9.21 -3.30 10.50
C THR A 119 9.36 -4.04 11.83
N ALA A 120 10.54 -3.97 12.45
CA ALA A 120 10.79 -4.61 13.75
C ALA A 120 9.94 -4.03 14.90
N ASN A 121 9.60 -2.75 14.84
CA ASN A 121 8.69 -2.07 15.77
C ASN A 121 7.20 -2.33 15.46
N TRP A 122 6.87 -3.17 14.47
CA TRP A 122 5.48 -3.52 14.18
C TRP A 122 4.98 -4.57 15.18
N ASP A 123 4.25 -4.11 16.20
CA ASP A 123 3.58 -5.02 17.13
C ASP A 123 2.19 -5.42 16.59
N TYR A 124 1.83 -6.68 16.75
CA TYR A 124 0.56 -7.26 16.27
C TYR A 124 -0.63 -6.94 17.21
N ALA A 125 -0.45 -6.01 18.15
CA ALA A 125 -1.34 -5.78 19.29
C ALA A 125 -2.77 -5.43 18.87
#